data_AF-A0A376J3A6-F1
#
_entry.id   AF-A0A376J3A6-F1
#
_cell.length_a   1.000
_cell.length_b   1.000
_cell.length_c   1.000
_cell.angle_alpha   90.00
_cell.angle_beta   90.00
_cell.angle_gamma   90.00
#
_symmetry.space_group_name_H-M   'P 1'
#
loop_
_entity.id
_entity.type
_entity.pdbx_description
1 polymer ?
#
loop_
_entity_poly.entity_id
_entity_poly.type
_entity_poly.pdbx_seq_one_letter_code
_entity_poly.pdbx_strand_id
1 'polypeptide(L)'
;MKDALREETQFWLVTPKASLAGVSGLDALVGGNYIGMMPGKGKEQDHFVALDTQPKYRLDNGDLMIHLQAPDLGSLNSGSLVYFRKIPVGKVYDYAINPNKQGVVIDVLIERRFTDLVKKGSRFWNVSGVDANVSISGAKVKLESLAALVNGAIAFDSPEESKPAEAEDTFGLYEDLAHSQRGVIIKLELPSGGRINRRLDAVNVSGAGSRTAD
;
A
#
# COMPACT_ATOMS: atom_id res chain seq x y z
N MET A 1 23.95 21.67 -21.25
CA MET A 1 24.51 21.11 -20.00
C MET A 1 24.88 22.17 -18.98
N LYS A 2 25.56 23.28 -19.34
CA LYS A 2 25.87 24.37 -18.38
C LYS A 2 24.66 24.89 -17.61
N ASP A 3 23.50 24.97 -18.25
CA ASP A 3 22.29 25.47 -17.59
C ASP A 3 21.73 24.56 -16.50
N ALA A 4 22.13 23.28 -16.47
CA ALA A 4 21.62 22.26 -15.56
C ALA A 4 22.50 22.04 -14.30
N LEU A 5 23.68 22.64 -14.22
CA LEU A 5 24.58 22.55 -13.06
C LEU A 5 24.34 23.73 -12.12
N ARG A 6 23.32 23.61 -11.28
CA ARG A 6 22.91 24.64 -10.32
C ARG A 6 23.02 24.11 -8.90
N GLU A 7 23.05 25.00 -7.89
CA GLU A 7 23.20 24.65 -6.47
C GLU A 7 22.30 23.48 -6.01
N GLU A 8 21.07 23.39 -6.51
CA GLU A 8 20.12 22.33 -6.14
C GLU A 8 20.13 21.11 -7.08
N THR A 9 21.07 21.02 -8.03
CA THR A 9 21.19 19.86 -8.91
C THR A 9 21.68 18.65 -8.12
N GLN A 10 20.96 17.54 -8.25
CA GLN A 10 21.20 16.32 -7.48
C GLN A 10 21.76 15.23 -8.38
N PHE A 11 22.72 14.48 -7.84
CA PHE A 11 23.37 13.35 -8.51
C PHE A 11 23.24 12.09 -7.66
N TRP A 12 23.12 10.91 -8.27
CA TRP A 12 23.12 9.63 -7.56
C TRP A 12 23.68 8.51 -8.44
N LEU A 13 24.21 7.46 -7.82
CA LEU A 13 24.67 6.27 -8.55
C LEU A 13 23.49 5.35 -8.86
N VAL A 14 23.30 5.03 -10.14
CA VAL A 14 22.35 4.01 -10.58
C VAL A 14 23.10 2.69 -10.79
N THR A 15 22.64 1.66 -10.08
CA THR A 15 23.14 0.29 -10.18
C THR A 15 21.98 -0.64 -10.55
N PRO A 16 22.23 -1.69 -11.34
CA PRO A 16 21.20 -2.67 -11.66
C PRO A 16 20.78 -3.43 -10.41
N LYS A 17 19.47 -3.51 -10.15
CA LYS A 17 18.90 -4.27 -9.03
C LYS A 17 17.90 -5.30 -9.57
N ALA A 18 18.12 -6.56 -9.22
CA ALA A 18 17.16 -7.64 -9.43
C ALA A 18 16.48 -7.96 -8.11
N SER A 19 15.14 -8.01 -8.11
CA SER A 19 14.34 -8.45 -6.98
C SER A 19 13.17 -9.29 -7.46
N LEU A 20 12.56 -10.06 -6.55
CA LEU A 20 11.30 -10.74 -6.87
C LEU A 20 10.14 -9.75 -7.13
N ALA A 21 10.27 -8.49 -6.68
CA ALA A 21 9.30 -7.40 -6.89
C ALA A 21 9.38 -6.74 -8.27
N GLY A 22 10.41 -7.07 -9.03
CA GLY A 22 10.69 -6.47 -10.33
C GLY A 22 12.15 -6.10 -10.47
N VAL A 23 12.44 -5.47 -11.59
CA VAL A 23 13.79 -5.12 -12.04
C VAL A 23 13.88 -3.61 -12.22
N SER A 24 14.93 -3.00 -11.68
CA SER A 24 15.23 -1.58 -11.86
C SER A 24 16.69 -1.41 -12.31
N GLY A 25 16.96 -0.36 -13.08
CA GLY A 25 18.29 -0.17 -13.68
C GLY A 25 18.63 -1.22 -14.74
N LEU A 26 17.66 -1.74 -15.50
CA LEU A 26 17.91 -2.71 -16.57
C LEU A 26 18.79 -2.13 -17.70
N ASP A 27 18.70 -0.83 -17.94
CA ASP A 27 19.60 -0.06 -18.79
C ASP A 27 21.06 -0.18 -18.34
N ALA A 28 21.30 -0.24 -17.02
CA ALA A 28 22.63 -0.47 -16.45
C ALA A 28 23.10 -1.93 -16.55
N LEU A 29 22.24 -2.91 -16.86
CA LEU A 29 22.69 -4.29 -17.14
C LEU A 29 23.41 -4.40 -18.47
N VAL A 30 23.07 -3.56 -19.45
CA VAL A 30 23.70 -3.54 -20.77
C VAL A 30 24.83 -2.50 -20.81
N GLY A 31 24.63 -1.35 -20.14
CA GLY A 31 25.57 -0.21 -20.19
C GLY A 31 26.55 -0.09 -19.01
N GLY A 32 26.37 -0.85 -17.93
CA GLY A 32 27.08 -0.66 -16.66
C GLY A 32 26.47 0.44 -15.78
N ASN A 33 27.04 0.63 -14.59
CA ASN A 33 26.59 1.66 -13.66
C ASN A 33 26.72 3.05 -14.28
N TYR A 34 25.78 3.94 -13.98
CA TYR A 34 25.81 5.34 -14.44
C TYR A 34 25.39 6.30 -13.33
N ILE A 35 25.65 7.59 -13.54
CA ILE A 35 25.23 8.65 -12.62
C ILE A 35 23.93 9.26 -13.14
N GLY A 36 22.87 9.15 -12.33
CA GLY A 36 21.64 9.90 -12.54
C GLY A 36 21.82 11.36 -12.14
N MET A 37 21.12 12.26 -12.83
CA MET A 37 21.14 13.70 -12.56
C MET A 37 19.70 14.23 -12.57
N MET A 38 19.37 15.07 -11.59
CA MET A 38 18.13 15.84 -11.54
C MET A 38 18.48 17.33 -11.45
N PRO A 39 18.20 18.13 -12.50
CA PRO A 39 18.46 19.57 -12.47
C PRO A 39 17.67 20.27 -11.37
N GLY A 40 18.34 21.16 -10.64
CA GLY A 40 17.71 22.02 -9.63
C GLY A 40 17.77 23.50 -10.01
N LYS A 41 17.35 24.36 -9.08
CA LYS A 41 17.47 25.82 -9.19
C LYS A 41 18.75 26.30 -8.48
N GLY A 42 18.92 27.62 -8.44
CA GLY A 42 20.02 28.28 -7.73
C GLY A 42 21.12 28.79 -8.65
N LYS A 43 22.26 29.15 -8.07
CA LYS A 43 23.42 29.68 -8.80
C LYS A 43 24.18 28.57 -9.51
N GLU A 44 25.06 28.93 -10.44
CA GLU A 44 25.96 27.95 -11.06
C GLU A 44 26.88 27.33 -10.02
N GLN A 45 27.05 26.01 -10.08
CA GLN A 45 27.89 25.24 -9.18
C GLN A 45 28.56 24.09 -9.96
N ASP A 46 29.80 23.76 -9.61
CA ASP A 46 30.59 22.71 -10.27
C ASP A 46 31.03 21.58 -9.31
N HIS A 47 30.88 21.77 -8.00
CA HIS A 47 31.18 20.76 -6.98
C HIS A 47 29.89 20.22 -6.35
N PHE A 48 29.68 18.90 -6.39
CA PHE A 48 28.46 18.25 -5.88
C PHE A 48 28.80 17.05 -5.00
N VAL A 49 27.96 16.81 -3.99
CA VAL A 49 27.97 15.56 -3.23
C VAL A 49 26.84 14.68 -3.76
N ALA A 50 27.18 13.47 -4.20
CA ALA A 50 26.19 12.52 -4.68
C ALA A 50 25.31 12.03 -3.51
N LEU A 51 24.02 11.85 -3.79
CA LEU A 51 23.06 11.20 -2.91
C LEU A 51 23.29 9.68 -2.93
N ASP A 52 23.09 9.04 -1.79
CA ASP A 52 23.18 7.58 -1.65
C ASP A 52 22.10 6.85 -2.48
N THR A 53 20.96 7.50 -2.68
CA THR A 53 19.82 6.97 -3.43
C THR A 53 19.24 8.00 -4.37
N GLN A 54 18.54 7.55 -5.40
CA GLN A 54 17.76 8.42 -6.28
C GLN A 54 16.81 9.30 -5.45
N PRO A 55 16.82 10.63 -5.65
CA PRO A 55 15.89 11.51 -4.99
C PRO A 55 14.47 11.22 -5.45
N LYS A 56 13.53 11.32 -4.51
CA LYS A 56 12.10 11.10 -4.75
C LYS A 56 11.58 12.18 -5.72
N TYR A 57 11.32 11.79 -6.96
CA TYR A 57 10.74 12.68 -7.96
C TYR A 57 9.27 12.93 -7.61
N ARG A 58 8.93 14.10 -7.06
CA ARG A 58 7.54 14.57 -6.99
C ARG A 58 7.17 15.17 -8.34
N LEU A 59 6.84 14.33 -9.32
CA LEU A 59 6.08 14.80 -10.47
C LEU A 59 4.70 15.16 -9.93
N ASP A 60 4.36 16.45 -9.96
CA ASP A 60 2.95 16.86 -9.86
C ASP A 60 2.25 16.54 -11.19
N ASN A 61 2.13 15.23 -11.47
CA ASN A 61 1.49 14.67 -12.66
C ASN A 61 -0.01 14.42 -12.43
N GLY A 62 -0.53 14.79 -11.26
CA GLY A 62 -1.90 14.53 -10.82
C GLY A 62 -2.14 13.12 -10.25
N ASP A 63 -1.08 12.35 -9.96
CA ASP A 63 -1.19 11.15 -9.13
C ASP A 63 -1.55 11.54 -7.69
N LEU A 64 -2.25 10.66 -6.98
CA LEU A 64 -2.65 10.87 -5.59
C LEU A 64 -1.69 10.12 -4.66
N MET A 65 -0.92 10.86 -3.87
CA MET A 65 -0.14 10.32 -2.76
C MET A 65 -1.02 10.25 -1.51
N ILE A 66 -1.05 9.10 -0.84
CA ILE A 66 -1.69 8.91 0.47
C ILE A 66 -0.74 8.16 1.40
N HIS A 67 -1.03 8.20 2.70
CA HIS A 67 -0.23 7.51 3.71
C HIS A 67 -1.05 6.43 4.41
N LEU A 68 -0.46 5.24 4.57
CA LEU A 68 -1.06 4.17 5.36
C LEU A 68 -0.27 3.97 6.65
N GLN A 69 -0.97 3.89 7.77
CA GLN A 69 -0.40 3.54 9.07
C GLN A 69 -0.60 2.05 9.36
N ALA A 70 0.47 1.40 9.79
CA ALA A 70 0.48 -0.02 10.17
C ALA A 70 1.41 -0.26 11.38
N PRO A 71 1.18 -1.32 12.16
CA PRO A 71 2.10 -1.70 13.25
C PRO A 71 3.46 -2.18 12.74
N ASP A 72 3.52 -2.76 11.55
CA ASP A 72 4.73 -3.18 10.86
C ASP A 72 4.51 -3.18 9.34
N LEU A 73 5.57 -3.42 8.56
CA LEU A 73 5.53 -3.40 7.10
C LEU A 73 4.88 -4.66 6.49
N GLY A 74 4.79 -5.75 7.25
CA GLY A 74 4.39 -7.07 6.76
C GLY A 74 5.29 -7.55 5.61
N SER A 75 4.67 -8.12 4.58
CA SER A 75 5.36 -8.57 3.37
C SER A 75 5.47 -7.50 2.27
N LEU A 76 5.12 -6.24 2.56
CA LEU A 76 5.13 -5.17 1.57
C LEU A 76 6.56 -4.67 1.31
N ASN A 77 6.78 -4.17 0.10
CA ASN A 77 8.02 -3.55 -0.33
C ASN A 77 7.73 -2.37 -1.27
N SER A 78 8.73 -1.55 -1.56
CA SER A 78 8.61 -0.50 -2.57
C SER A 78 8.31 -1.17 -3.91
N GLY A 79 7.18 -0.79 -4.53
CA GLY A 79 6.68 -1.43 -5.75
C GLY A 79 5.56 -2.45 -5.53
N SER A 80 5.26 -2.88 -4.30
CA SER A 80 4.06 -3.69 -4.03
C SER A 80 2.81 -3.02 -4.62
N LEU A 81 1.96 -3.79 -5.28
CA LEU A 81 0.81 -3.26 -6.02
C LEU A 81 -0.35 -2.91 -5.09
N VAL A 82 -1.08 -1.85 -5.46
CA VAL A 82 -2.36 -1.48 -4.85
C VAL A 82 -3.49 -1.82 -5.80
N TYR A 83 -4.45 -2.59 -5.31
CA TYR A 83 -5.56 -3.12 -6.10
C TYR A 83 -6.91 -2.50 -5.70
N PHE A 84 -7.70 -2.16 -6.71
CA PHE A 84 -9.13 -1.97 -6.56
C PHE A 84 -9.86 -3.04 -7.37
N ARG A 85 -10.71 -3.85 -6.72
CA ARG A 85 -11.42 -4.96 -7.38
C ARG A 85 -10.49 -5.86 -8.24
N LYS A 86 -9.28 -6.15 -7.74
CA LYS A 86 -8.24 -6.95 -8.41
C LYS A 86 -7.60 -6.31 -9.64
N ILE A 87 -7.87 -5.04 -9.93
CA ILE A 87 -7.20 -4.24 -10.95
C ILE A 87 -6.09 -3.43 -10.28
N PRO A 88 -4.83 -3.48 -10.75
CA PRO A 88 -3.77 -2.64 -10.21
C PRO A 88 -4.02 -1.18 -10.57
N VAL A 89 -4.07 -0.32 -9.55
CA VAL A 89 -4.38 1.12 -9.69
C VAL A 89 -3.32 2.03 -9.10
N GLY A 90 -2.31 1.45 -8.47
CA GLY A 90 -1.23 2.17 -7.81
C GLY A 90 -0.18 1.23 -7.26
N LYS A 91 0.74 1.78 -6.49
CA LYS A 91 1.84 1.04 -5.87
C LYS A 91 2.31 1.70 -4.58
N VAL A 92 2.92 0.90 -3.71
CA VAL A 92 3.73 1.40 -2.61
C VAL A 92 4.92 2.15 -3.20
N TYR A 93 5.02 3.43 -2.84
CA TYR A 93 6.09 4.31 -3.27
C TYR A 93 7.30 4.17 -2.35
N ASP A 94 7.08 4.28 -1.04
CA ASP A 94 8.11 4.12 -0.02
C ASP A 94 7.50 3.77 1.35
N TYR A 95 8.34 3.54 2.35
CA TYR A 95 7.93 3.35 3.73
C TYR A 95 8.99 3.85 4.71
N ALA A 96 8.56 4.26 5.90
CA ALA A 96 9.44 4.70 6.97
C ALA A 96 8.92 4.27 8.34
N ILE A 97 9.81 4.14 9.31
CA ILE A 97 9.43 3.94 10.71
C ILE A 97 8.85 5.25 11.25
N ASN A 98 7.71 5.18 11.94
CA ASN A 98 7.10 6.34 12.59
C ASN A 98 8.09 6.95 13.59
N PRO A 99 8.11 8.29 13.80
CA PRO A 99 9.04 8.93 14.74
C PRO A 99 8.98 8.38 16.17
N ASN A 100 7.81 7.91 16.59
CA ASN A 100 7.59 7.28 17.91
C ASN A 100 8.06 5.82 18.00
N LYS A 101 8.55 5.23 16.90
CA LYS A 101 9.00 3.83 16.78
C LYS A 101 7.93 2.77 17.08
N GLN A 102 6.64 3.13 17.05
CA GLN A 102 5.52 2.22 17.36
C GLN A 102 4.83 1.66 16.12
N GLY A 103 5.32 1.97 14.93
CA GLY A 103 4.79 1.44 13.68
C GLY A 103 5.51 2.02 12.48
N VAL A 104 4.90 1.84 11.31
CA VAL A 104 5.40 2.36 10.04
C VAL A 104 4.37 3.26 9.38
N VAL A 105 4.87 4.17 8.56
CA VAL A 105 4.08 4.88 7.55
C VAL A 105 4.48 4.33 6.18
N ILE A 106 3.49 4.02 5.36
CA ILE A 106 3.67 3.49 4.01
C ILE A 106 3.08 4.52 3.04
N ASP A 107 3.93 5.07 2.18
CA ASP A 107 3.54 6.02 1.16
C ASP A 107 3.00 5.25 -0.04
N VAL A 108 1.76 5.53 -0.45
CA VAL A 108 1.09 4.89 -1.58
C VAL A 108 0.80 5.92 -2.65
N LEU A 109 1.20 5.61 -3.88
CA LEU A 109 0.92 6.41 -5.05
C LEU A 109 -0.17 5.75 -5.89
N ILE A 110 -1.31 6.43 -6.05
CA ILE A 110 -2.43 6.04 -6.90
C ILE A 110 -2.34 6.79 -8.22
N GLU A 111 -2.43 6.06 -9.33
CA GLU A 111 -2.33 6.68 -10.65
C GLU A 111 -3.47 7.69 -10.88
N ARG A 112 -3.17 8.81 -11.54
CA ARG A 112 -4.09 9.92 -11.82
C ARG A 112 -5.49 9.49 -12.27
N ARG A 113 -5.59 8.51 -13.18
CA ARG A 113 -6.86 8.01 -13.75
C ARG A 113 -7.74 7.25 -12.75
N PHE A 114 -7.22 6.93 -11.57
CA PHE A 114 -7.88 6.14 -10.54
C PHE A 114 -8.05 6.90 -9.21
N THR A 115 -7.66 8.17 -9.16
CA THR A 115 -7.71 8.99 -7.93
C THR A 115 -9.11 9.09 -7.35
N ASP A 116 -10.14 9.19 -8.20
CA ASP A 116 -11.54 9.21 -7.79
C ASP A 116 -12.02 7.94 -7.07
N LEU A 117 -11.29 6.82 -7.17
CA LEU A 117 -11.62 5.59 -6.46
C LEU A 117 -11.34 5.71 -4.96
N VAL A 118 -10.34 6.50 -4.56
CA VAL A 118 -10.01 6.65 -3.15
C VAL A 118 -10.93 7.69 -2.52
N LYS A 119 -11.65 7.27 -1.49
CA LYS A 119 -12.55 8.13 -0.72
C LYS A 119 -12.04 8.31 0.69
N LYS A 120 -12.46 9.39 1.37
CA LYS A 120 -12.16 9.61 2.80
C LYS A 120 -12.60 8.43 3.67
N GLY A 121 -13.63 7.67 3.26
CA GLY A 121 -14.12 6.48 3.94
C GLY A 121 -13.53 5.15 3.48
N SER A 122 -12.57 5.15 2.54
CA SER A 122 -11.90 3.95 2.05
C SER A 122 -11.17 3.22 3.17
N ARG A 123 -11.19 1.89 3.11
CA ARG A 123 -10.42 1.01 4.00
C ARG A 123 -9.43 0.21 3.18
N PHE A 124 -8.18 0.17 3.63
CA PHE A 124 -7.08 -0.53 2.98
C PHE A 124 -6.71 -1.76 3.79
N TRP A 125 -6.48 -2.90 3.16
CA TRP A 125 -6.04 -4.12 3.83
C TRP A 125 -4.89 -4.78 3.09
N ASN A 126 -4.04 -5.47 3.84
CA ASN A 126 -2.96 -6.26 3.29
C ASN A 126 -3.52 -7.52 2.61
N VAL A 127 -2.94 -7.85 1.48
CA VAL A 127 -3.16 -9.05 0.69
C VAL A 127 -1.82 -9.79 0.65
N SER A 128 -1.43 -10.36 1.78
CA SER A 128 -0.22 -11.20 1.89
C SER A 128 -0.56 -12.67 1.66
N GLY A 129 0.40 -13.44 1.17
CA GLY A 129 0.18 -14.79 0.66
C GLY A 129 -0.09 -15.87 1.70
N VAL A 130 -1.11 -16.68 1.36
CA VAL A 130 -1.58 -17.94 1.97
C VAL A 130 -2.47 -17.80 3.22
N ASP A 131 -3.78 -17.67 2.97
CA ASP A 131 -4.83 -18.13 3.89
C ASP A 131 -4.98 -19.66 3.76
N ALA A 132 -4.19 -20.42 4.51
CA ALA A 132 -4.37 -21.86 4.61
C ALA A 132 -5.53 -22.19 5.57
N ASN A 133 -6.77 -22.08 5.08
CA ASN A 133 -7.93 -22.58 5.81
C ASN A 133 -8.05 -24.11 5.63
N VAL A 134 -7.51 -24.87 6.57
CA VAL A 134 -7.72 -26.33 6.64
C VAL A 134 -9.12 -26.57 7.22
N SER A 135 -10.09 -26.84 6.35
CA SER A 135 -11.44 -27.24 6.77
C SER A 135 -11.53 -28.75 6.95
N ILE A 136 -12.38 -29.21 7.87
CA ILE A 136 -12.63 -30.63 8.16
C ILE A 136 -13.22 -31.36 6.92
N SER A 137 -13.73 -30.60 5.95
CA SER A 137 -14.29 -31.08 4.67
C SER A 137 -13.27 -31.25 3.54
N GLY A 138 -11.97 -31.01 3.81
CA GLY A 138 -10.89 -31.08 2.83
C GLY A 138 -10.15 -29.75 2.61
N ALA A 139 -9.02 -29.80 1.91
CA ALA A 139 -8.20 -28.63 1.60
C ALA A 139 -8.75 -27.90 0.37
N LYS A 140 -9.23 -26.65 0.53
CA LYS A 140 -9.60 -25.76 -0.58
C LYS A 140 -8.52 -24.70 -0.73
N VAL A 141 -7.60 -24.91 -1.67
CA VAL A 141 -6.51 -23.95 -1.95
C VAL A 141 -7.01 -22.94 -2.99
N LYS A 142 -7.16 -21.68 -2.59
CA LYS A 142 -7.54 -20.57 -3.49
C LYS A 142 -6.31 -19.72 -3.77
N LEU A 143 -5.67 -19.93 -4.94
CA LEU A 143 -4.52 -19.13 -5.38
C LEU A 143 -5.03 -17.90 -6.14
N GLU A 144 -5.25 -16.78 -5.45
CA GLU A 144 -5.91 -15.61 -6.05
C GLU A 144 -4.99 -14.70 -6.89
N SER A 145 -3.68 -14.69 -6.64
CA SER A 145 -2.70 -13.98 -7.49
C SER A 145 -1.27 -14.40 -7.15
N LEU A 146 -0.54 -14.98 -8.11
CA LEU A 146 0.87 -15.38 -7.92
C LEU A 146 1.78 -14.18 -7.61
N ALA A 147 1.47 -12.99 -8.12
CA ALA A 147 2.25 -11.78 -7.86
C ALA A 147 2.12 -11.28 -6.41
N ALA A 148 0.92 -11.37 -5.83
CA ALA A 148 0.66 -10.97 -4.44
C ALA A 148 1.29 -11.95 -3.42
N LEU A 149 1.42 -13.23 -3.79
CA LEU A 149 2.11 -14.23 -2.96
C LEU A 149 3.60 -13.90 -2.74
N VAL A 150 4.22 -13.21 -3.69
CA VAL A 150 5.67 -13.02 -3.72
C VAL A 150 6.09 -11.68 -3.10
N ASN A 151 5.35 -10.60 -3.36
CA ASN A 151 5.77 -9.25 -2.98
C ASN A 151 4.81 -8.53 -2.03
N GLY A 152 3.77 -9.22 -1.55
CA GLY A 152 2.65 -8.59 -0.87
C GLY A 152 1.87 -7.63 -1.80
N ALA A 153 0.63 -7.35 -1.43
CA ALA A 153 -0.16 -6.34 -2.11
C ALA A 153 -1.10 -5.65 -1.12
N ILE A 154 -1.62 -4.50 -1.50
CA ILE A 154 -2.67 -3.80 -0.76
C ILE A 154 -3.93 -3.85 -1.62
N ALA A 155 -5.09 -4.05 -1.00
CA ALA A 155 -6.37 -3.81 -1.64
C ALA A 155 -7.19 -2.83 -0.82
N PHE A 156 -8.14 -2.16 -1.47
CA PHE A 156 -9.01 -1.22 -0.79
C PHE A 156 -10.41 -1.19 -1.38
N ASP A 157 -11.32 -0.57 -0.62
CA ASP A 157 -12.70 -0.33 -1.04
C ASP A 157 -13.02 1.16 -1.27
N SER A 158 -14.13 1.41 -1.96
CA SER A 158 -14.58 2.76 -2.31
C SER A 158 -16.06 2.90 -1.94
N PRO A 159 -16.37 3.48 -0.77
CA PRO A 159 -17.77 3.71 -0.38
C PRO A 159 -18.41 4.78 -1.26
N GLU A 160 -19.63 4.53 -1.76
CA GLU A 160 -20.36 5.44 -2.65
C GLU A 160 -20.64 6.80 -1.99
N GLU A 161 -21.11 6.78 -0.74
CA GLU A 161 -21.46 7.99 0.03
C GLU A 161 -20.26 8.55 0.80
N SER A 162 -19.17 8.85 0.09
CA SER A 162 -17.97 9.42 0.69
C SER A 162 -17.25 10.36 -0.26
N LYS A 163 -16.74 11.47 0.28
CA LYS A 163 -15.98 12.46 -0.49
C LYS A 163 -14.66 11.83 -1.00
N PRO A 164 -14.15 12.25 -2.17
CA PRO A 164 -12.81 11.87 -2.61
C PRO A 164 -11.76 12.18 -1.55
N ALA A 165 -10.74 11.33 -1.48
CA ALA A 165 -9.54 11.62 -0.69
C ALA A 165 -8.73 12.74 -1.34
N GLU A 166 -7.95 13.43 -0.53
CA GLU A 166 -7.04 14.49 -0.93
C GLU A 166 -5.59 14.00 -0.77
N ALA A 167 -4.65 14.69 -1.43
CA ALA A 167 -3.24 14.37 -1.31
C ALA A 167 -2.78 14.42 0.15
N GLU A 168 -1.93 13.47 0.51
CA GLU A 168 -1.36 13.28 1.86
C GLU A 168 -2.41 12.89 2.92
N ASP A 169 -3.63 12.48 2.53
CA ASP A 169 -4.57 11.87 3.46
C ASP A 169 -3.99 10.59 4.08
N THR A 170 -4.34 10.36 5.35
CA THR A 170 -3.87 9.21 6.12
C THR A 170 -4.98 8.19 6.37
N PHE A 171 -4.67 6.92 6.17
CA PHE A 171 -5.57 5.77 6.40
C PHE A 171 -4.88 4.72 7.27
N GLY A 172 -5.67 3.81 7.86
CA GLY A 172 -5.16 2.60 8.49
C GLY A 172 -5.02 1.47 7.48
N LEU A 173 -3.93 0.70 7.57
CA LEU A 173 -3.79 -0.58 6.88
C LEU A 173 -4.22 -1.71 7.81
N TYR A 174 -5.32 -2.38 7.47
CA TYR A 174 -5.80 -3.56 8.17
C TYR A 174 -4.96 -4.80 7.80
N GLU A 175 -4.86 -5.75 8.73
CA GLU A 175 -4.12 -7.01 8.55
C GLU A 175 -4.65 -7.83 7.36
N ASP A 176 -5.97 -7.89 7.22
CA ASP A 176 -6.66 -8.65 6.17
C ASP A 176 -8.05 -8.06 5.87
N LEU A 177 -8.77 -8.68 4.93
CA LEU A 177 -10.13 -8.28 4.57
C LEU A 177 -11.14 -8.46 5.72
N ALA A 178 -10.95 -9.44 6.61
CA ALA A 178 -11.88 -9.68 7.71
C ALA A 178 -11.80 -8.53 8.73
N HIS A 179 -10.60 -8.03 9.01
CA HIS A 179 -10.39 -6.90 9.91
C HIS A 179 -10.84 -5.56 9.30
N SER A 180 -10.91 -5.44 7.98
CA SER A 180 -11.37 -4.22 7.32
C SER A 180 -12.90 -4.09 7.23
N GLN A 181 -13.67 -5.11 7.65
CA GLN A 181 -15.13 -5.09 7.53
C GLN A 181 -15.79 -3.97 8.34
N ARG A 182 -16.74 -3.27 7.71
CA ARG A 182 -17.57 -2.26 8.40
C ARG A 182 -18.60 -2.96 9.27
N GLY A 183 -18.66 -2.60 10.55
CA GLY A 183 -19.62 -3.14 11.51
C GLY A 183 -19.70 -2.28 12.76
N VAL A 184 -20.73 -2.54 13.57
CA VAL A 184 -20.89 -1.92 14.89
C VAL A 184 -20.21 -2.80 15.92
N ILE A 185 -19.28 -2.24 16.70
CA ILE A 185 -18.67 -2.97 17.82
C ILE A 185 -19.70 -3.06 18.93
N ILE A 186 -20.07 -4.29 19.29
CA ILE A 186 -20.97 -4.59 20.41
C ILE A 186 -20.14 -5.19 21.54
N LYS A 187 -20.26 -4.62 22.74
CA LYS A 187 -19.67 -5.20 23.96
C LYS A 187 -20.71 -6.11 24.63
N LEU A 188 -20.34 -7.35 24.89
CA LEU A 188 -21.18 -8.36 25.52
C LEU A 188 -20.54 -8.76 26.85
N GLU A 189 -21.32 -8.73 27.93
CA GLU A 189 -20.96 -9.37 29.19
C GLU A 189 -21.48 -10.80 29.19
N LEU A 190 -20.57 -11.77 29.32
CA LEU A 190 -20.92 -13.18 29.27
C LEU A 190 -21.00 -13.73 30.69
N PRO A 191 -21.99 -14.57 31.03
CA PRO A 191 -21.97 -15.32 32.28
C PRO A 191 -20.72 -16.22 32.28
N SER A 192 -19.97 -16.16 33.37
CA SER A 192 -18.74 -16.92 33.58
C SER A 192 -18.99 -18.42 33.38
N GLY A 193 -18.29 -19.05 32.43
CA GLY A 193 -18.38 -20.49 32.15
C GLY A 193 -18.31 -20.90 30.67
N GLY A 194 -18.45 -19.96 29.72
CA GLY A 194 -18.38 -20.25 28.28
C GLY A 194 -16.96 -20.16 27.69
N ARG A 195 -16.58 -21.14 26.87
CA ARG A 195 -15.36 -21.07 26.03
C ARG A 195 -15.72 -20.35 24.72
N ILE A 196 -15.51 -19.05 24.66
CA ILE A 196 -15.66 -18.25 23.43
C ILE A 196 -14.27 -17.89 22.90
N ASN A 197 -14.04 -18.13 21.62
CA ASN A 197 -12.84 -17.71 20.93
C ASN A 197 -13.09 -16.36 20.24
N ARG A 198 -12.31 -15.33 20.62
CA ARG A 198 -12.48 -13.93 20.16
C ARG A 198 -12.51 -13.74 18.64
N ARG A 199 -12.06 -14.71 17.84
CA ARG A 199 -11.92 -14.59 16.37
C ARG A 199 -12.84 -15.50 15.54
N LEU A 200 -13.43 -16.56 16.11
CA LEU A 200 -14.08 -17.62 15.32
C LEU A 200 -15.61 -17.74 15.51
N ASP A 201 -16.16 -17.14 16.55
CA ASP A 201 -17.57 -17.33 16.89
C ASP A 201 -18.45 -16.29 16.18
N ALA A 202 -19.36 -16.77 15.32
CA ALA A 202 -20.33 -15.92 14.61
C ALA A 202 -21.53 -15.59 15.51
N VAL A 203 -21.96 -14.33 15.50
CA VAL A 203 -23.22 -13.90 16.11
C VAL A 203 -24.36 -14.17 15.14
N ASN A 204 -25.12 -15.25 15.36
CA ASN A 204 -26.31 -15.55 14.57
C ASN A 204 -27.53 -14.81 15.13
N VAL A 205 -28.23 -14.06 14.28
CA VAL A 205 -29.52 -13.44 14.61
C VAL A 205 -30.62 -14.16 13.83
N SER A 206 -31.44 -14.95 14.52
CA SER A 206 -32.63 -15.58 13.94
C SER A 206 -33.76 -14.54 13.85
N GLY A 207 -33.99 -13.94 12.68
CA GLY A 207 -35.17 -13.06 12.52
C GLY A 207 -35.22 -12.05 11.37
N ALA A 208 -34.41 -12.12 10.31
CA ALA A 208 -34.61 -11.27 9.13
C ALA A 208 -35.77 -11.81 8.27
N GLY A 209 -37.01 -11.57 8.71
CA GLY A 209 -38.22 -11.85 7.94
C GLY A 209 -38.27 -10.97 6.68
N SER A 210 -38.45 -11.62 5.53
CA SER A 210 -38.75 -10.96 4.26
C SER A 210 -40.00 -10.09 4.41
N ARG A 211 -39.87 -8.77 4.31
CA ARG A 211 -41.01 -7.92 3.96
C ARG A 211 -41.15 -7.95 2.45
N THR A 212 -42.05 -8.79 1.95
CA THR A 212 -42.71 -8.58 0.67
C THR A 212 -43.57 -7.33 0.81
N ALA A 213 -43.40 -6.36 -0.09
CA ALA A 213 -44.29 -5.22 -0.20
C ALA A 213 -45.61 -5.68 -0.82
N ASP A 214 -46.72 -5.33 -0.19
CA ASP A 214 -48.04 -5.22 -0.83
C ASP A 214 -48.16 -3.83 -1.48
#